data_AF-A0A930ZM52-F1
#
_entry.id   AF-A0A930ZM52-F1
#
_cell.length_a   1.000
_cell.length_b   1.000
_cell.length_c   1.000
_cell.angle_alpha   90.00
_cell.angle_beta   90.00
_cell.angle_gamma   90.00
#
_symmetry.space_group_name_H-M   'P 1'
#
loop_
_entity.id
_entity.type
_entity.pdbx_description
1 polymer ?
#
loop_
_entity_poly.entity_id
_entity_poly.type
_entity_poly.pdbx_seq_one_letter_code
_entity_poly.pdbx_strand_id
1 'polypeptide(L)'
;MPTIQPTISYSNEYTKADQTVWQKALDQLSKINSGDIDYEKLSKKDRIMVDSLEMGYGPMTQGAGCSWYCGGGPYKITSSSYLKHEGKITYLPDNIHDFDLFTAWVPDNSNGVIGKKINFHFKPFSPRINEIIIWNGYIKNSELWKANSRVAKFKMLVNGKPTAILELKDVNKTLSFKINPIQSTDSTKDLILTLEILEVYKGTKYDDVAVSEINFDGLDVHCFVAGIQITMADNSTKNIEQIAKGDFVMTFDNTTNKLVKTQVSELIQARHSNLIKLKFSDREIITTDDHPFWTADKNWASLNPTKSNNNYDQDTDVKQLVVGDKIFVASENKFIDVIDIEKIADEQITFTLELTTGNNFIANGLLVKTEKPKWTN
;
A
#
# COMPACT_ATOMS: atom_id res chain seq x y z
N MET A 1 12.60 13.15 -19.73
CA MET A 1 11.80 12.37 -18.76
C MET A 1 10.42 12.99 -18.71
N PRO A 2 9.34 12.21 -18.60
CA PRO A 2 8.00 12.75 -18.38
C PRO A 2 7.95 13.54 -17.06
N THR A 3 7.14 14.60 -17.05
CA THR A 3 6.79 15.35 -15.83
C THR A 3 5.42 14.90 -15.36
N ILE A 4 5.29 14.52 -14.09
CA ILE A 4 4.06 14.03 -13.48
C ILE A 4 3.52 15.12 -12.55
N GLN A 5 2.23 15.46 -12.73
CA GLN A 5 1.52 16.41 -11.88
C GLN A 5 0.74 15.65 -10.80
N PRO A 6 0.61 16.22 -9.59
CA PRO A 6 -0.10 15.56 -8.51
C PRO A 6 -1.61 15.78 -8.61
N THR A 7 -2.36 14.83 -8.08
CA THR A 7 -3.70 15.09 -7.56
C THR A 7 -3.56 15.65 -6.14
N ILE A 8 -4.34 16.69 -5.82
CA ILE A 8 -4.31 17.36 -4.52
C ILE A 8 -5.53 16.91 -3.71
N SER A 9 -5.33 16.47 -2.48
CA SER A 9 -6.42 16.00 -1.61
C SER A 9 -6.48 16.78 -0.28
N TYR A 10 -6.39 16.07 0.85
CA TYR A 10 -6.70 16.55 2.19
C TYR A 10 -5.81 17.73 2.63
N SER A 11 -6.36 18.59 3.49
CA SER A 11 -5.62 19.67 4.14
C SER A 11 -4.76 19.12 5.26
N ASN A 12 -3.53 19.63 5.39
CA ASN A 12 -2.60 19.28 6.46
C ASN A 12 -2.28 20.49 7.35
N GLU A 13 -3.27 21.35 7.58
CA GLU A 13 -3.11 22.55 8.38
C GLU A 13 -3.28 22.27 9.87
N TYR A 14 -2.19 22.42 10.62
CA TYR A 14 -2.18 22.36 12.08
C TYR A 14 -1.83 23.73 12.66
N THR A 15 -2.64 24.23 13.57
CA THR A 15 -2.25 25.38 14.40
C THR A 15 -1.23 24.95 15.46
N LYS A 16 -0.55 25.90 16.11
CA LYS A 16 0.31 25.58 17.27
C LYS A 16 -0.48 24.95 18.43
N ALA A 17 -1.76 25.28 18.57
CA ALA A 17 -2.63 24.67 19.57
C ALA A 17 -2.89 23.19 19.23
N ASP A 18 -3.21 22.90 17.97
CA ASP A 18 -3.38 21.52 17.49
C ASP A 18 -2.09 20.72 17.67
N GLN A 19 -0.95 21.31 17.31
CA GLN A 19 0.35 20.68 17.51
C GLN A 19 0.57 20.28 18.97
N THR A 20 0.26 21.15 19.92
CA THR A 20 0.44 20.87 21.35
C THR A 20 -0.44 19.69 21.80
N VAL A 21 -1.69 19.66 21.34
CA VAL A 21 -2.65 18.61 21.69
C VAL A 21 -2.25 17.26 21.08
N TRP A 22 -1.91 17.24 19.80
CA TRP A 22 -1.53 16.02 19.10
C TRP A 22 -0.15 15.50 19.51
N GLN A 23 0.82 16.37 19.77
CA GLN A 23 2.13 15.95 20.29
C GLN A 23 1.99 15.26 21.65
N LYS A 24 1.10 15.75 22.52
CA LYS A 24 0.82 15.07 23.79
C LYS A 24 0.28 13.66 23.56
N ALA A 25 -0.62 13.49 22.60
CA ALA A 25 -1.21 12.20 22.27
C ALA A 25 -0.17 11.24 21.67
N LEU A 26 0.69 11.71 20.76
CA LEU A 26 1.80 10.94 20.19
C LEU A 26 2.79 10.48 21.28
N ASP A 27 3.16 11.38 22.19
CA ASP A 27 4.04 11.06 23.32
C ASP A 27 3.41 10.03 24.27
N GLN A 28 2.08 10.07 24.45
CA GLN A 28 1.34 9.09 25.25
C GLN A 28 1.27 7.72 24.55
N LEU A 29 0.94 7.69 23.27
CA LEU A 29 0.91 6.47 22.46
C LEU A 29 2.28 5.78 22.45
N SER A 30 3.35 6.54 22.23
CA SER A 30 4.73 6.03 22.29
C SER A 30 5.06 5.37 23.63
N LYS A 31 4.67 6.01 24.75
CA LYS A 31 4.88 5.47 26.11
C LYS A 31 3.99 4.27 26.45
N ILE A 32 2.80 4.19 25.86
CA ILE A 32 1.96 2.98 25.98
C ILE A 32 2.64 1.82 25.26
N ASN A 33 3.11 2.05 24.04
CA ASN A 33 3.75 1.02 23.21
C ASN A 33 5.08 0.53 23.81
N SER A 34 5.81 1.40 24.53
CA SER A 34 7.03 0.99 25.27
C SER A 34 6.73 0.32 26.62
N GLY A 35 5.48 0.35 27.09
CA GLY A 35 5.09 -0.12 28.42
C GLY A 35 5.43 0.85 29.57
N ASP A 36 5.86 2.07 29.27
CA ASP A 36 6.20 3.10 30.26
C ASP A 36 4.97 3.64 31.01
N ILE A 37 3.81 3.67 30.35
CA ILE A 37 2.54 4.03 30.98
C ILE A 37 1.44 3.04 30.61
N ASP A 38 0.49 2.87 31.53
CA ASP A 38 -0.68 2.03 31.35
C ASP A 38 -1.83 2.84 30.74
N TYR A 39 -2.37 2.38 29.61
CA TYR A 39 -3.48 3.01 28.90
C TYR A 39 -4.70 3.24 29.82
N GLU A 40 -5.01 2.30 30.71
CA GLU A 40 -6.18 2.40 31.58
C GLU A 40 -6.04 3.51 32.64
N LYS A 41 -4.81 3.99 32.87
CA LYS A 41 -4.53 5.10 33.79
C LYS A 41 -4.64 6.47 33.13
N LEU A 42 -4.83 6.53 31.81
CA LEU A 42 -5.05 7.80 31.11
C LEU A 42 -6.42 8.39 31.44
N SER A 43 -6.47 9.73 31.43
CA SER A 43 -7.75 10.45 31.51
C SER A 43 -8.64 10.07 30.32
N LYS A 44 -9.96 10.12 30.48
CA LYS A 44 -10.90 9.82 29.38
C LYS A 44 -10.62 10.65 28.13
N LYS A 45 -10.23 11.92 28.30
CA LYS A 45 -9.89 12.83 27.20
C LYS A 45 -8.63 12.36 26.48
N ASP A 46 -7.60 11.95 27.21
CA ASP A 46 -6.34 11.51 26.61
C ASP A 46 -6.50 10.16 25.89
N ARG A 47 -7.31 9.24 26.44
CA ARG A 47 -7.66 7.99 25.74
C ARG A 47 -8.31 8.26 24.38
N ILE A 48 -9.32 9.15 24.32
CA ILE A 48 -9.95 9.53 23.04
C ILE A 48 -8.92 10.03 22.02
N MET A 49 -7.92 10.80 22.46
CA MET A 49 -6.87 11.30 21.57
C MET A 49 -5.93 10.19 21.10
N VAL A 50 -5.55 9.26 21.98
CA VAL A 50 -4.74 8.09 21.64
C VAL A 50 -5.49 7.18 20.69
N ASP A 51 -6.74 6.83 21.00
CA ASP A 51 -7.61 6.01 20.13
C ASP A 51 -7.77 6.66 18.74
N SER A 52 -7.84 8.00 18.68
CA SER A 52 -7.91 8.73 17.41
C SER A 52 -6.65 8.55 16.57
N LEU A 53 -5.45 8.58 17.18
CA LEU A 53 -4.19 8.32 16.47
C LEU A 53 -4.14 6.89 15.95
N GLU A 54 -4.55 5.92 16.77
CA GLU A 54 -4.59 4.51 16.35
C GLU A 54 -5.58 4.28 15.21
N MET A 55 -6.64 5.08 15.10
CA MET A 55 -7.56 5.06 13.95
C MET A 55 -7.02 5.82 12.72
N GLY A 56 -5.80 6.37 12.77
CA GLY A 56 -5.19 7.12 11.66
C GLY A 56 -5.69 8.57 11.54
N TYR A 57 -6.23 9.15 12.62
CA TYR A 57 -6.58 10.57 12.67
C TYR A 57 -5.42 11.42 13.21
N GLY A 58 -5.57 12.74 13.08
CA GLY A 58 -4.55 13.69 13.52
C GLY A 58 -3.31 13.61 12.61
N PRO A 59 -2.08 13.74 13.15
CA PRO A 59 -0.86 13.75 12.36
C PRO A 59 -0.44 12.36 11.85
N MET A 60 -1.21 11.30 12.09
CA MET A 60 -0.89 9.98 11.60
C MET A 60 -1.32 9.81 10.15
N THR A 61 -0.43 9.32 9.30
CA THR A 61 -0.75 8.97 7.90
C THR A 61 -1.15 7.51 7.69
N GLN A 62 -1.00 6.70 8.74
CA GLN A 62 -1.45 5.31 8.83
C GLN A 62 -2.07 5.05 10.20
N GLY A 63 -3.02 4.12 10.28
CA GLY A 63 -3.62 3.66 11.53
C GLY A 63 -3.69 2.14 11.60
N ALA A 64 -4.43 1.61 12.57
CA ALA A 64 -4.74 0.18 12.76
C ALA A 64 -5.56 -0.44 11.60
N GLY A 65 -5.91 0.37 10.60
CA GLY A 65 -6.52 -0.08 9.35
C GLY A 65 -5.53 -0.82 8.46
N CYS A 66 -6.07 -1.64 7.56
CA CYS A 66 -5.27 -2.37 6.60
C CYS A 66 -4.75 -1.43 5.52
N SER A 67 -3.45 -1.49 5.23
CA SER A 67 -2.80 -0.67 4.23
C SER A 67 -1.99 -1.52 3.26
N TRP A 68 -1.56 -0.92 2.14
CA TRP A 68 -0.63 -1.55 1.22
C TRP A 68 0.64 -2.07 1.94
N TYR A 69 1.01 -1.44 3.05
CA TYR A 69 2.15 -1.82 3.90
C TYR A 69 2.02 -3.16 4.64
N CYS A 70 0.84 -3.78 4.66
CA CYS A 70 0.68 -5.15 5.17
C CYS A 70 1.30 -6.20 4.21
N GLY A 71 1.35 -5.87 2.92
CA GLY A 71 1.95 -6.71 1.88
C GLY A 71 3.27 -6.17 1.34
N GLY A 72 3.49 -4.85 1.42
CA GLY A 72 4.65 -4.17 0.85
C GLY A 72 5.24 -3.10 1.76
N GLY A 73 6.00 -2.18 1.17
CA GLY A 73 6.67 -1.09 1.89
C GLY A 73 8.19 -1.14 1.79
N PRO A 74 8.86 0.01 1.92
CA PRO A 74 10.30 0.04 1.97
C PRO A 74 10.76 -0.49 3.32
N TYR A 75 11.71 -1.42 3.33
CA TYR A 75 12.26 -1.98 4.57
C TYR A 75 13.41 -1.14 5.13
N LYS A 76 13.90 -0.16 4.33
CA LYS A 76 15.02 0.71 4.68
C LYS A 76 14.91 2.02 3.93
N ILE A 77 15.14 3.12 4.65
CA ILE A 77 15.27 4.46 4.07
C ILE A 77 16.73 4.93 4.22
N THR A 78 17.27 5.60 3.20
CA THR A 78 18.62 6.18 3.26
C THR A 78 18.63 7.52 2.56
N SER A 79 19.42 8.48 3.04
CA SER A 79 19.58 9.78 2.39
C SER A 79 21.05 10.09 2.09
N SER A 80 21.28 11.03 1.16
CA SER A 80 22.61 11.57 0.93
C SER A 80 23.14 12.38 2.12
N SER A 81 22.24 12.98 2.89
CA SER A 81 22.53 13.73 4.10
C SER A 81 21.25 14.04 4.88
N TYR A 82 21.42 14.43 6.14
CA TYR A 82 20.38 14.94 7.01
C TYR A 82 20.95 15.98 7.97
N LEU A 83 20.11 16.91 8.42
CA LEU A 83 20.46 17.93 9.40
C LEU A 83 20.72 17.27 10.77
N LYS A 84 21.67 17.81 11.53
CA LYS A 84 21.95 17.32 12.89
C LYS A 84 20.74 17.52 13.79
N HIS A 85 20.54 16.61 14.73
CA HIS A 85 19.46 16.72 15.70
C HIS A 85 19.58 18.01 16.53
N GLU A 86 18.43 18.56 16.94
CA GLU A 86 18.34 19.71 17.82
C GLU A 86 17.56 19.32 19.08
N GLY A 87 18.29 19.12 20.19
CA GLY A 87 17.71 18.59 21.42
C GLY A 87 17.09 17.21 21.19
N LYS A 88 15.76 17.12 21.29
CA LYS A 88 14.99 15.89 21.05
C LYS A 88 14.48 15.73 19.61
N ILE A 89 14.64 16.76 18.77
CA ILE A 89 14.14 16.75 17.39
C ILE A 89 15.20 16.12 16.48
N THR A 90 14.81 15.09 15.75
CA THR A 90 15.62 14.45 14.72
C THR A 90 15.19 14.91 13.32
N TYR A 91 16.06 14.72 12.33
CA TYR A 91 15.78 15.01 10.91
C TYR A 91 16.21 13.87 9.99
N LEU A 92 16.18 12.65 10.54
CA LEU A 92 16.72 11.44 9.92
C LEU A 92 15.95 11.08 8.64
N PRO A 93 16.54 10.29 7.73
CA PRO A 93 15.80 9.75 6.59
C PRO A 93 14.54 8.99 6.99
N ASP A 94 14.55 8.29 8.12
CA ASP A 94 13.38 7.51 8.59
C ASP A 94 12.18 8.40 8.94
N ASN A 95 12.41 9.67 9.32
CA ASN A 95 11.35 10.65 9.60
C ASN A 95 10.53 11.05 8.36
N ILE A 96 10.90 10.59 7.15
CA ILE A 96 10.08 10.80 5.95
C ILE A 96 9.09 9.66 5.73
N HIS A 97 9.19 8.61 6.53
CA HIS A 97 8.43 7.37 6.38
C HIS A 97 8.14 6.70 7.74
N ASP A 98 7.85 7.52 8.76
CA ASP A 98 7.53 7.07 10.12
C ASP A 98 6.03 7.20 10.46
N PHE A 99 5.24 7.64 9.49
CA PHE A 99 3.80 7.87 9.58
C PHE A 99 3.39 9.03 10.50
N ASP A 100 4.32 9.86 10.99
CA ASP A 100 4.06 11.02 11.84
C ASP A 100 4.36 12.34 11.09
N LEU A 101 3.31 13.06 10.70
CA LEU A 101 3.41 14.36 10.03
C LEU A 101 4.11 15.46 10.86
N PHE A 102 4.40 15.23 12.14
CA PHE A 102 5.12 16.18 13.00
C PHE A 102 6.63 15.96 13.05
N THR A 103 7.13 14.90 12.39
CA THR A 103 8.54 14.72 12.07
C THR A 103 8.78 15.15 10.62
N ALA A 104 10.05 15.18 10.21
CA ALA A 104 10.43 15.44 8.83
C ALA A 104 11.87 14.97 8.57
N TRP A 105 12.13 14.55 7.34
CA TRP A 105 13.48 14.56 6.81
C TRP A 105 13.87 15.97 6.37
N VAL A 106 15.04 16.42 6.82
CA VAL A 106 15.65 17.69 6.41
C VAL A 106 17.08 17.38 5.98
N PRO A 107 17.45 17.49 4.69
CA PRO A 107 18.82 17.31 4.26
C PRO A 107 19.73 18.42 4.80
N ASP A 108 20.97 18.08 5.13
CA ASP A 108 22.01 19.09 5.40
C ASP A 108 22.14 20.08 4.24
N ASN A 109 21.98 21.37 4.55
CA ASN A 109 22.00 22.50 3.64
C ASN A 109 23.34 23.26 3.63
N SER A 110 24.35 22.81 4.37
CA SER A 110 25.68 23.43 4.44
C SER A 110 26.34 23.65 3.06
N ASN A 111 26.02 22.78 2.09
CA ASN A 111 26.49 22.84 0.70
C ASN A 111 25.31 22.92 -0.30
N GLY A 112 24.20 23.52 0.12
CA GLY A 112 22.95 23.54 -0.64
C GLY A 112 22.19 22.22 -0.63
N VAL A 113 20.93 22.30 -1.06
CA VAL A 113 19.93 21.22 -1.01
C VAL A 113 19.65 20.58 -2.37
N ILE A 114 20.01 21.24 -3.47
CA ILE A 114 19.83 20.70 -4.82
C ILE A 114 20.77 19.51 -5.02
N GLY A 115 20.25 18.43 -5.60
CA GLY A 115 20.96 17.17 -5.81
C GLY A 115 20.98 16.23 -4.60
N LYS A 116 20.45 16.66 -3.45
CA LYS A 116 20.28 15.79 -2.27
C LYS A 116 19.20 14.74 -2.55
N LYS A 117 19.42 13.54 -2.02
CA LYS A 117 18.66 12.34 -2.35
C LYS A 117 18.09 11.68 -1.11
N ILE A 118 16.91 11.10 -1.27
CA ILE A 118 16.30 10.12 -0.38
C ILE A 118 16.04 8.85 -1.19
N ASN A 119 16.29 7.69 -0.61
CA ASN A 119 16.13 6.39 -1.27
C ASN A 119 15.30 5.45 -0.40
N PHE A 120 14.34 4.81 -1.03
CA PHE A 120 13.44 3.82 -0.46
C PHE A 120 13.81 2.46 -1.03
N HIS A 121 14.15 1.52 -0.14
CA HIS A 121 14.60 0.18 -0.51
C HIS A 121 13.48 -0.82 -0.28
N PHE A 122 13.04 -1.50 -1.33
CA PHE A 122 12.00 -2.51 -1.27
C PHE A 122 12.60 -3.87 -1.60
N LYS A 123 12.24 -4.90 -0.84
CA LYS A 123 12.73 -6.27 -1.04
C LYS A 123 12.39 -6.79 -2.44
N PRO A 124 13.11 -7.79 -2.97
CA PRO A 124 12.78 -8.43 -4.23
C PRO A 124 11.33 -8.94 -4.23
N PHE A 125 10.61 -8.65 -5.31
CA PHE A 125 9.19 -8.96 -5.49
C PHE A 125 8.23 -8.38 -4.44
N SER A 126 8.60 -7.32 -3.70
CA SER A 126 7.60 -6.53 -2.96
C SER A 126 6.47 -6.11 -3.93
N PRO A 127 5.20 -5.96 -3.50
CA PRO A 127 4.10 -5.56 -4.38
C PRO A 127 4.45 -4.33 -5.24
N ARG A 128 3.89 -4.21 -6.45
CA ARG A 128 4.22 -3.08 -7.36
C ARG A 128 3.76 -1.76 -6.75
N ILE A 129 4.62 -0.74 -6.77
CA ILE A 129 4.28 0.64 -6.41
C ILE A 129 3.70 1.33 -7.64
N ASN A 130 2.51 1.91 -7.52
CA ASN A 130 1.88 2.69 -8.61
C ASN A 130 1.53 4.13 -8.18
N GLU A 131 1.72 4.48 -6.91
CA GLU A 131 1.41 5.80 -6.39
C GLU A 131 2.45 6.25 -5.36
N ILE A 132 2.85 7.52 -5.44
CA ILE A 132 3.72 8.18 -4.47
C ILE A 132 2.92 9.33 -3.85
N ILE A 133 2.76 9.32 -2.53
CA ILE A 133 1.96 10.28 -1.78
C ILE A 133 2.89 11.11 -0.92
N ILE A 134 2.90 12.43 -1.09
CA ILE A 134 3.89 13.33 -0.47
C ILE A 134 3.20 14.39 0.38
N TRP A 135 3.72 14.58 1.60
CA TRP A 135 3.44 15.70 2.50
C TRP A 135 4.65 16.63 2.55
N ASN A 136 4.64 17.61 1.65
CA ASN A 136 5.77 18.49 1.36
C ASN A 136 5.84 19.69 2.33
N GLY A 137 7.03 19.96 2.88
CA GLY A 137 7.25 20.97 3.92
C GLY A 137 7.26 20.38 5.33
N TYR A 138 7.41 21.24 6.33
CA TYR A 138 7.36 20.84 7.74
C TYR A 138 5.93 21.02 8.29
N ILE A 139 5.14 19.96 8.24
CA ILE A 139 3.67 19.97 8.45
C ILE A 139 3.28 20.19 9.91
N LYS A 140 4.23 19.95 10.83
CA LYS A 140 4.10 20.10 12.28
C LYS A 140 3.23 21.27 12.75
N ASN A 141 3.34 22.43 12.10
CA ASN A 141 2.31 23.46 12.14
C ASN A 141 2.42 24.39 10.92
N SER A 142 1.36 25.13 10.65
CA SER A 142 1.28 26.05 9.50
C SER A 142 2.30 27.20 9.54
N GLU A 143 2.85 27.57 10.69
CA GLU A 143 3.95 28.55 10.75
C GLU A 143 5.27 27.93 10.30
N LEU A 144 5.59 26.72 10.76
CA LEU A 144 6.79 25.98 10.36
C LEU A 144 6.77 25.61 8.88
N TRP A 145 5.61 25.24 8.34
CA TRP A 145 5.44 24.97 6.91
C TRP A 145 5.80 26.18 6.04
N LYS A 146 5.37 27.39 6.45
CA LYS A 146 5.71 28.66 5.77
C LYS A 146 7.16 29.06 5.98
N ALA A 147 7.67 28.86 7.20
CA ALA A 147 9.01 29.28 7.61
C ALA A 147 10.12 28.52 6.88
N ASN A 148 9.94 27.22 6.64
CA ASN A 148 10.92 26.35 5.97
C ASN A 148 10.71 26.32 4.46
N SER A 149 11.76 26.03 3.72
CA SER A 149 11.70 25.76 2.29
C SER A 149 11.05 24.41 2.01
N ARG A 150 10.50 24.26 0.80
CA ARG A 150 9.71 23.10 0.38
C ARG A 150 10.19 22.63 -0.98
N VAL A 151 10.05 21.36 -1.31
CA VAL A 151 10.51 20.87 -2.61
C VAL A 151 9.53 21.31 -3.70
N ALA A 152 10.03 21.90 -4.79
CA ALA A 152 9.23 22.22 -5.97
C ALA A 152 9.29 21.10 -7.02
N LYS A 153 10.46 20.46 -7.17
CA LYS A 153 10.64 19.34 -8.10
C LYS A 153 11.52 18.25 -7.52
N PHE A 154 11.07 17.01 -7.64
CA PHE A 154 11.92 15.83 -7.48
C PHE A 154 12.23 15.20 -8.84
N LYS A 155 13.47 14.76 -9.06
CA LYS A 155 13.79 13.78 -10.08
C LYS A 155 13.64 12.39 -9.48
N MET A 156 12.79 11.58 -10.09
CA MET A 156 12.60 10.19 -9.72
C MET A 156 13.60 9.31 -10.47
N LEU A 157 14.27 8.41 -9.75
CA LEU A 157 15.11 7.38 -10.33
C LEU A 157 14.65 6.00 -9.82
N VAL A 158 14.67 5.02 -10.71
CA VAL A 158 14.42 3.62 -10.38
C VAL A 158 15.68 2.82 -10.66
N ASN A 159 16.26 2.21 -9.62
CA ASN A 159 17.53 1.49 -9.70
C ASN A 159 18.65 2.34 -10.33
N GLY A 160 18.71 3.62 -9.93
CA GLY A 160 19.69 4.58 -10.41
C GLY A 160 19.42 5.16 -11.82
N LYS A 161 18.41 4.68 -12.54
CA LYS A 161 18.02 5.22 -13.85
C LYS A 161 16.96 6.31 -13.69
N PRO A 162 17.18 7.53 -14.20
CA PRO A 162 16.17 8.59 -14.16
C PRO A 162 14.91 8.21 -14.95
N THR A 163 13.74 8.29 -14.33
CA THR A 163 12.46 7.84 -14.91
C THR A 163 11.44 8.96 -15.08
N ALA A 164 11.32 9.89 -14.13
CA ALA A 164 10.34 10.98 -14.19
C ALA A 164 10.81 12.23 -13.42
N ILE A 165 10.10 13.35 -13.62
CA ILE A 165 10.14 14.52 -12.74
C ILE A 165 8.77 14.62 -12.06
N LEU A 166 8.76 14.66 -10.72
CA LEU A 166 7.55 14.96 -9.94
C LEU A 166 7.55 16.47 -9.68
N GLU A 167 6.53 17.18 -10.16
CA GLU A 167 6.38 18.62 -9.94
C GLU A 167 5.36 18.89 -8.83
N LEU A 168 5.83 19.35 -7.67
CA LEU A 168 5.03 19.53 -6.48
C LEU A 168 4.38 20.91 -6.48
N LYS A 169 3.12 21.00 -6.03
CA LYS A 169 2.44 22.29 -5.85
C LYS A 169 2.82 22.89 -4.50
N ASP A 170 2.97 24.21 -4.44
CA ASP A 170 3.28 24.93 -3.20
C ASP A 170 2.02 25.10 -2.32
N VAL A 171 1.52 23.99 -1.77
CA VAL A 171 0.30 23.93 -0.96
C VAL A 171 0.51 23.04 0.26
N ASN A 172 -0.10 23.40 1.40
CA ASN A 172 -0.10 22.58 2.61
C ASN A 172 -1.20 21.50 2.54
N LYS A 173 -1.10 20.62 1.54
CA LYS A 173 -2.06 19.55 1.24
C LYS A 173 -1.33 18.30 0.78
N THR A 174 -2.00 17.16 0.86
CA THR A 174 -1.46 15.88 0.38
C THR A 174 -1.38 15.89 -1.14
N LEU A 175 -0.22 15.49 -1.67
CA LEU A 175 0.06 15.41 -3.11
C LEU A 175 0.24 13.95 -3.52
N SER A 176 -0.64 13.44 -4.37
CA SER A 176 -0.59 12.07 -4.89
C SER A 176 -0.09 12.07 -6.34
N PHE A 177 0.91 11.25 -6.64
CA PHE A 177 1.49 11.08 -7.96
C PHE A 177 1.29 9.63 -8.42
N LYS A 178 0.41 9.43 -9.40
CA LYS A 178 0.30 8.15 -10.09
C LYS A 178 1.49 7.93 -11.01
N ILE A 179 2.05 6.73 -10.99
CA ILE A 179 3.18 6.31 -11.82
C ILE A 179 2.87 4.98 -12.51
N ASN A 180 3.58 4.71 -13.61
CA ASN A 180 3.62 3.34 -14.15
C ASN A 180 4.11 2.39 -13.05
N PRO A 181 3.49 1.21 -12.85
CA PRO A 181 3.81 0.37 -11.71
C PRO A 181 5.27 -0.10 -11.76
N ILE A 182 5.95 -0.06 -10.62
CA ILE A 182 7.36 -0.46 -10.50
C ILE A 182 7.55 -1.52 -9.40
N GLN A 183 8.42 -2.48 -9.68
CA GLN A 183 8.81 -3.56 -8.77
C GLN A 183 10.21 -4.08 -9.19
N SER A 184 10.92 -4.76 -8.28
CA SER A 184 12.08 -5.53 -8.68
C SER A 184 11.68 -6.78 -9.47
N THR A 185 12.21 -6.92 -10.68
CA THR A 185 12.01 -8.11 -11.53
C THR A 185 13.06 -9.20 -11.31
N ASP A 186 13.96 -9.02 -10.34
CA ASP A 186 15.06 -9.93 -10.03
C ASP A 186 14.97 -10.37 -8.57
N SER A 187 14.81 -11.68 -8.34
CA SER A 187 14.68 -12.29 -7.02
C SER A 187 15.82 -12.00 -6.04
N THR A 188 16.96 -11.52 -6.54
CA THR A 188 18.19 -11.26 -5.78
C THR A 188 18.47 -9.78 -5.55
N LYS A 189 17.67 -8.88 -6.13
CA LYS A 189 17.94 -7.43 -6.09
C LYS A 189 16.75 -6.68 -5.54
N ASP A 190 17.03 -5.74 -4.65
CA ASP A 190 16.03 -4.78 -4.20
C ASP A 190 15.63 -3.82 -5.32
N LEU A 191 14.42 -3.30 -5.22
CA LEU A 191 14.04 -2.08 -5.91
C LEU A 191 14.51 -0.89 -5.08
N ILE A 192 15.25 0.02 -5.70
CA ILE A 192 15.65 1.29 -5.10
C ILE A 192 14.95 2.42 -5.84
N LEU A 193 13.96 3.02 -5.17
CA LEU A 193 13.30 4.25 -5.62
C LEU A 193 14.02 5.44 -4.99
N THR A 194 14.58 6.32 -5.82
CA THR A 194 15.29 7.52 -5.38
C THR A 194 14.53 8.77 -5.79
N LEU A 195 14.39 9.72 -4.86
CA LEU A 195 13.94 11.08 -5.15
C LEU A 195 15.09 12.06 -4.90
N GLU A 196 15.47 12.80 -5.94
CA GLU A 196 16.54 13.80 -5.91
C GLU A 196 15.94 15.21 -6.04
N ILE A 197 16.26 16.12 -5.11
CA ILE A 197 15.75 17.49 -5.11
C ILE A 197 16.33 18.25 -6.31
N LEU A 198 15.48 18.75 -7.21
CA LEU A 198 15.89 19.57 -8.36
C LEU A 198 15.62 21.06 -8.15
N GLU A 199 14.55 21.40 -7.45
CA GLU A 199 14.08 22.77 -7.28
C GLU A 199 13.32 22.90 -5.96
N VAL A 200 13.33 24.09 -5.36
CA VAL A 200 12.69 24.37 -4.07
C VAL A 200 11.90 25.67 -4.10
N TYR A 201 10.79 25.70 -3.36
CA TYR A 201 10.12 26.93 -2.95
C TYR A 201 10.80 27.47 -1.69
N LYS A 202 11.15 28.76 -1.70
CA LYS A 202 11.83 29.38 -0.56
C LYS A 202 10.87 29.55 0.62
N GLY A 203 11.34 29.18 1.82
CA GLY A 203 10.70 29.49 3.08
C GLY A 203 10.80 30.98 3.45
N THR A 204 9.98 31.43 4.40
CA THR A 204 10.03 32.82 4.84
C THR A 204 11.16 33.11 5.84
N LYS A 205 11.75 32.08 6.45
CA LYS A 205 12.73 32.25 7.54
C LYS A 205 13.96 31.35 7.41
N TYR A 206 13.77 30.07 7.13
CA TYR A 206 14.83 29.07 7.12
C TYR A 206 15.14 28.60 5.69
N ASP A 207 16.43 28.42 5.39
CA ASP A 207 16.90 27.81 4.14
C ASP A 207 16.79 26.27 4.18
N ASP A 208 16.43 25.70 5.33
CA ASP A 208 16.13 24.28 5.50
C ASP A 208 14.96 23.85 4.60
N VAL A 209 15.14 22.75 3.88
CA VAL A 209 14.07 22.12 3.10
C VAL A 209 13.53 20.96 3.90
N ALA A 210 12.23 20.94 4.16
CA ALA A 210 11.61 19.87 4.91
C ALA A 210 10.64 19.06 4.03
N VAL A 211 10.59 17.76 4.26
CA VAL A 211 9.54 16.87 3.77
C VAL A 211 9.10 16.02 4.94
N SER A 212 7.83 16.15 5.33
CA SER A 212 7.33 15.49 6.54
C SER A 212 7.04 14.01 6.28
N GLU A 213 6.53 13.67 5.10
CA GLU A 213 6.19 12.28 4.82
C GLU A 213 6.18 11.98 3.32
N ILE A 214 6.57 10.76 2.96
CA ILE A 214 6.34 10.14 1.68
C ILE A 214 5.83 8.72 1.91
N ASN A 215 4.59 8.47 1.50
CA ASN A 215 4.00 7.13 1.48
C ASN A 215 3.84 6.62 0.03
N PHE A 216 3.50 5.36 -0.06
CA PHE A 216 3.32 4.60 -1.28
C PHE A 216 2.00 3.86 -1.22
N ASP A 217 1.39 3.76 -2.39
CA ASP A 217 0.33 2.79 -2.65
C ASP A 217 0.72 1.96 -3.86
N GLY A 218 0.02 0.85 -4.05
CA GLY A 218 0.41 -0.14 -5.02
C GLY A 218 -0.65 -1.17 -5.35
N LEU A 219 -0.22 -2.10 -6.19
CA LEU A 219 -1.02 -3.19 -6.73
C LEU A 219 -0.56 -4.51 -6.13
N ASP A 220 -1.12 -5.60 -6.65
CA ASP A 220 -0.68 -6.98 -6.39
C ASP A 220 -0.81 -7.34 -4.93
N VAL A 221 -1.99 -7.10 -4.36
CA VAL A 221 -2.32 -7.51 -2.99
C VAL A 221 -3.40 -8.59 -2.93
N HIS A 222 -4.03 -8.97 -4.06
CA HIS A 222 -4.94 -10.12 -4.19
C HIS A 222 -4.24 -11.33 -4.82
N CYS A 223 -3.34 -11.96 -4.08
CA CYS A 223 -2.56 -13.07 -4.59
C CYS A 223 -2.78 -14.40 -3.83
N PHE A 224 -2.45 -15.49 -4.50
CA PHE A 224 -2.46 -16.87 -4.01
C PHE A 224 -1.04 -17.41 -3.87
N VAL A 225 -0.76 -18.29 -2.92
CA VAL A 225 0.56 -18.93 -2.81
C VAL A 225 0.83 -19.90 -3.98
N ALA A 226 2.08 -20.34 -4.12
CA ALA A 226 2.45 -21.41 -5.05
C ALA A 226 1.67 -22.72 -4.79
N GLY A 227 1.41 -23.49 -5.84
CA GLY A 227 0.72 -24.79 -5.77
C GLY A 227 -0.81 -24.70 -5.86
N ILE A 228 -1.39 -23.49 -5.87
CA ILE A 228 -2.82 -23.33 -6.17
C ILE A 228 -3.10 -23.77 -7.62
N GLN A 229 -4.08 -24.66 -7.78
CA GLN A 229 -4.44 -25.29 -9.04
C GLN A 229 -5.40 -24.41 -9.82
N ILE A 230 -4.96 -23.90 -10.96
CA ILE A 230 -5.77 -23.11 -11.89
C ILE A 230 -6.44 -24.05 -12.89
N THR A 231 -7.75 -23.91 -13.08
CA THR A 231 -8.48 -24.68 -14.10
C THR A 231 -8.17 -24.15 -15.49
N MET A 232 -7.53 -24.97 -16.30
CA MET A 232 -7.14 -24.67 -17.67
C MET A 232 -8.31 -24.82 -18.64
N ALA A 233 -8.21 -24.24 -19.84
CA ALA A 233 -9.29 -24.27 -20.83
C ALA A 233 -9.64 -25.68 -21.38
N ASP A 234 -8.80 -26.69 -21.16
CA ASP A 234 -9.06 -28.10 -21.46
C ASP A 234 -9.63 -28.88 -20.24
N ASN A 235 -9.97 -28.17 -19.16
CA ASN A 235 -10.39 -28.68 -17.85
C ASN A 235 -9.32 -29.43 -17.06
N SER A 236 -8.06 -29.46 -17.53
CA SER A 236 -6.94 -29.86 -16.68
C SER A 236 -6.66 -28.79 -15.61
N THR A 237 -5.75 -29.08 -14.70
CA THR A 237 -5.24 -28.10 -13.75
C THR A 237 -3.75 -27.85 -13.97
N LYS A 238 -3.33 -26.61 -13.75
CA LYS A 238 -1.91 -26.22 -13.71
C LYS A 238 -1.66 -25.40 -12.46
N ASN A 239 -0.51 -25.59 -11.82
CA ASN A 239 -0.11 -24.75 -10.70
C ASN A 239 0.02 -23.28 -11.15
N ILE A 240 -0.42 -22.35 -10.30
CA ILE A 240 -0.44 -20.91 -10.63
C ILE A 240 0.94 -20.35 -10.97
N GLU A 241 2.01 -20.80 -10.29
CA GLU A 241 3.38 -20.35 -10.55
C GLU A 241 3.95 -20.84 -11.90
N GLN A 242 3.24 -21.75 -12.58
CA GLN A 242 3.61 -22.29 -13.89
C GLN A 242 2.77 -21.71 -15.03
N ILE A 243 1.80 -20.85 -14.73
CA ILE A 243 0.98 -20.17 -15.73
C ILE A 243 1.85 -19.14 -16.47
N ALA A 244 1.67 -19.04 -17.78
CA ALA A 244 2.37 -18.06 -18.59
C ALA A 244 1.40 -17.16 -19.36
N LYS A 245 1.88 -15.96 -19.73
CA LYS A 245 1.20 -15.11 -20.70
C LYS A 245 0.87 -15.92 -21.96
N GLY A 246 -0.39 -15.84 -22.38
CA GLY A 246 -0.90 -16.55 -23.54
C GLY A 246 -1.56 -17.90 -23.23
N ASP A 247 -1.39 -18.44 -22.03
CA ASP A 247 -2.15 -19.63 -21.57
C ASP A 247 -3.65 -19.35 -21.58
N PHE A 248 -4.46 -20.37 -21.85
CA PHE A 248 -5.91 -20.28 -21.78
C PHE A 248 -6.43 -20.96 -20.51
N VAL A 249 -7.21 -20.22 -19.72
CA VAL A 249 -7.80 -20.67 -18.44
C VAL A 249 -9.32 -20.56 -18.49
N MET A 250 -9.99 -21.24 -17.56
CA MET A 250 -11.44 -21.13 -17.41
C MET A 250 -11.84 -19.95 -16.52
N THR A 251 -12.88 -19.26 -16.97
CA THR A 251 -13.65 -18.26 -16.23
C THR A 251 -15.10 -18.72 -16.16
N PHE A 252 -15.91 -18.07 -15.34
CA PHE A 252 -17.33 -18.34 -15.24
C PHE A 252 -18.14 -17.11 -15.68
N ASP A 253 -19.04 -17.33 -16.64
CA ASP A 253 -20.00 -16.34 -17.10
C ASP A 253 -21.32 -16.49 -16.32
N ASN A 254 -21.56 -15.56 -15.41
CA ASN A 254 -22.78 -15.52 -14.59
C ASN A 254 -24.07 -15.29 -15.42
N THR A 255 -23.98 -14.77 -16.64
CA THR A 255 -25.16 -14.53 -17.49
C THR A 255 -25.63 -15.82 -18.17
N THR A 256 -24.69 -16.64 -18.62
CA THR A 256 -24.98 -17.93 -19.28
C THR A 256 -24.90 -19.13 -18.33
N ASN A 257 -24.40 -18.92 -17.11
CA ASN A 257 -24.12 -19.93 -16.09
C ASN A 257 -23.22 -21.05 -16.62
N LYS A 258 -22.17 -20.67 -17.35
CA LYS A 258 -21.26 -21.60 -18.04
C LYS A 258 -19.81 -21.20 -17.85
N LEU A 259 -18.94 -22.21 -17.91
CA LEU A 259 -17.51 -22.02 -18.06
C LEU A 259 -17.18 -21.51 -19.46
N VAL A 260 -16.38 -20.46 -19.53
CA VAL A 260 -15.89 -19.89 -20.77
C VAL A 260 -14.38 -19.67 -20.67
N LYS A 261 -13.66 -19.98 -21.75
CA LYS A 261 -12.21 -19.82 -21.80
C LYS A 261 -11.83 -18.36 -22.02
N THR A 262 -10.77 -17.92 -21.36
CA THR A 262 -10.09 -16.65 -21.62
C THR A 262 -8.58 -16.87 -21.72
N GLN A 263 -7.86 -15.87 -22.23
CA GLN A 263 -6.41 -15.90 -22.30
C GLN A 263 -5.79 -15.05 -21.19
N VAL A 264 -4.75 -15.58 -20.54
CA VAL A 264 -3.94 -14.86 -19.55
C VAL A 264 -3.11 -13.78 -20.25
N SER A 265 -3.28 -12.53 -19.83
CA SER A 265 -2.47 -11.41 -20.33
C SER A 265 -1.14 -11.29 -19.60
N GLU A 266 -1.13 -11.58 -18.29
CA GLU A 266 0.05 -11.49 -17.43
C GLU A 266 -0.09 -12.42 -16.21
N LEU A 267 1.03 -13.02 -15.79
CA LEU A 267 1.18 -13.62 -14.46
C LEU A 267 1.86 -12.59 -13.57
N ILE A 268 1.17 -12.17 -12.53
CA ILE A 268 1.69 -11.26 -11.52
C ILE A 268 2.30 -12.07 -10.39
N GLN A 269 3.48 -11.65 -9.92
CA GLN A 269 4.18 -12.28 -8.82
C GLN A 269 4.54 -11.24 -7.76
N ALA A 270 4.13 -11.48 -6.52
CA ALA A 270 4.34 -10.58 -5.40
C ALA A 270 4.64 -11.34 -4.11
N ARG A 271 5.34 -10.69 -3.19
CA ARG A 271 5.70 -11.21 -1.87
C ARG A 271 4.73 -10.63 -0.84
N HIS A 272 4.11 -11.49 -0.05
CA HIS A 272 3.09 -11.10 0.94
C HIS A 272 3.30 -11.75 2.29
N SER A 273 2.93 -11.01 3.35
CA SER A 273 2.86 -11.51 4.73
C SER A 273 1.42 -11.59 5.29
N ASN A 274 0.46 -10.94 4.62
CA ASN A 274 -0.96 -10.91 4.99
C ASN A 274 -1.73 -12.15 4.48
N LEU A 275 -1.21 -13.34 4.77
CA LEU A 275 -1.75 -14.60 4.24
C LEU A 275 -2.77 -15.23 5.17
N ILE A 276 -3.81 -15.80 4.58
CA ILE A 276 -4.86 -16.57 5.23
C ILE A 276 -5.02 -17.93 4.55
N LYS A 277 -5.34 -18.96 5.33
CA LYS A 277 -5.80 -20.25 4.85
C LYS A 277 -7.29 -20.36 5.10
N LEU A 278 -8.07 -20.49 4.02
CA LEU A 278 -9.48 -20.85 4.08
C LEU A 278 -9.61 -22.37 3.95
N LYS A 279 -10.31 -23.01 4.88
CA LYS A 279 -10.61 -24.44 4.83
C LYS A 279 -12.08 -24.69 4.51
N PHE A 280 -12.31 -25.67 3.66
CA PHE A 280 -13.62 -26.17 3.28
C PHE A 280 -13.70 -27.67 3.61
N SER A 281 -14.85 -28.29 3.32
CA SER A 281 -15.06 -29.72 3.64
C SER A 281 -14.15 -30.66 2.86
N ASP A 282 -13.75 -30.29 1.64
CA ASP A 282 -13.01 -31.15 0.71
C ASP A 282 -11.69 -30.54 0.19
N ARG A 283 -11.39 -29.28 0.54
CA ARG A 283 -10.22 -28.55 0.03
C ARG A 283 -9.81 -27.41 0.95
N GLU A 284 -8.66 -26.83 0.64
CA GLU A 284 -8.19 -25.57 1.24
C GLU A 284 -7.62 -24.65 0.15
N ILE A 285 -7.55 -23.37 0.46
CA ILE A 285 -6.87 -22.38 -0.38
C ILE A 285 -6.15 -21.38 0.52
N ILE A 286 -4.91 -21.06 0.17
CA ILE A 286 -4.13 -20.03 0.85
C ILE A 286 -4.04 -18.82 -0.06
N THR A 287 -4.46 -17.68 0.47
CA THR A 287 -4.57 -16.42 -0.27
C THR A 287 -4.26 -15.24 0.64
N THR A 288 -4.08 -14.08 0.04
CA THR A 288 -4.08 -12.79 0.73
C THR A 288 -5.46 -12.47 1.31
N ASP A 289 -5.51 -11.80 2.46
CA ASP A 289 -6.74 -11.51 3.18
C ASP A 289 -7.78 -10.68 2.39
N ASP A 290 -7.34 -9.94 1.39
CA ASP A 290 -8.19 -9.11 0.54
C ASP A 290 -8.69 -9.79 -0.75
N HIS A 291 -8.30 -11.03 -1.05
CA HIS A 291 -8.72 -11.70 -2.30
C HIS A 291 -10.23 -12.05 -2.31
N PRO A 292 -11.03 -11.57 -3.30
CA PRO A 292 -12.48 -11.83 -3.32
C PRO A 292 -12.89 -13.20 -3.90
N PHE A 293 -13.88 -13.82 -3.26
CA PHE A 293 -14.54 -15.07 -3.66
C PHE A 293 -16.02 -14.83 -3.98
N TRP A 294 -16.58 -15.62 -4.90
CA TRP A 294 -18.00 -15.53 -5.26
C TRP A 294 -18.88 -16.30 -4.26
N THR A 295 -19.85 -15.62 -3.64
CA THR A 295 -20.68 -16.18 -2.57
C THR A 295 -22.07 -16.62 -3.04
N ALA A 296 -22.77 -17.42 -2.22
CA ALA A 296 -24.16 -17.84 -2.47
C ALA A 296 -25.15 -16.66 -2.55
N ASP A 297 -24.82 -15.53 -1.92
CA ASP A 297 -25.59 -14.28 -1.99
C ASP A 297 -25.36 -13.50 -3.29
N LYS A 298 -24.65 -14.10 -4.26
CA LYS A 298 -24.32 -13.53 -5.57
C LYS A 298 -23.57 -12.19 -5.46
N ASN A 299 -22.62 -12.14 -4.53
CA ASN A 299 -21.70 -11.02 -4.37
C ASN A 299 -20.26 -11.52 -4.25
N TRP A 300 -19.31 -10.59 -4.42
CA TRP A 300 -17.92 -10.83 -4.10
C TRP A 300 -17.70 -10.59 -2.60
N ALA A 301 -16.96 -11.48 -1.93
CA ALA A 301 -16.58 -11.30 -0.53
C ALA A 301 -15.12 -11.66 -0.28
N SER A 302 -14.44 -10.91 0.59
CA SER A 302 -13.06 -11.17 1.03
C SER A 302 -12.96 -10.99 2.55
N LEU A 303 -11.88 -11.47 3.16
CA LEU A 303 -11.67 -11.25 4.60
C LEU A 303 -11.38 -9.77 4.91
N ASN A 304 -10.92 -9.02 3.92
CA ASN A 304 -10.58 -7.60 4.00
C ASN A 304 -11.21 -6.79 2.86
N PRO A 305 -12.54 -6.58 2.90
CA PRO A 305 -13.29 -5.93 1.81
C PRO A 305 -12.91 -4.47 1.60
N THR A 306 -12.48 -3.77 2.65
CA THR A 306 -12.03 -2.37 2.54
C THR A 306 -10.85 -2.26 1.58
N LYS A 307 -9.86 -3.15 1.73
CA LYS A 307 -8.69 -3.19 0.84
C LYS A 307 -9.07 -3.61 -0.58
N SER A 308 -9.95 -4.61 -0.74
CA SER A 308 -10.46 -5.01 -2.06
C SER A 308 -11.17 -3.87 -2.80
N ASN A 309 -11.99 -3.09 -2.09
CA ASN A 309 -12.77 -1.99 -2.67
C ASN A 309 -11.92 -0.75 -2.96
N ASN A 310 -10.87 -0.51 -2.18
CA ASN A 310 -10.00 0.65 -2.38
C ASN A 310 -9.07 0.46 -3.59
N ASN A 311 -8.40 -0.70 -3.66
CA ASN A 311 -7.24 -0.87 -4.53
C ASN A 311 -7.60 -1.30 -5.97
N TYR A 312 -8.81 -1.85 -6.19
CA TYR A 312 -9.20 -2.45 -7.47
C TYR A 312 -10.53 -1.96 -8.00
N ASP A 313 -10.71 -2.05 -9.30
CA ASP A 313 -12.00 -1.81 -9.95
C ASP A 313 -13.00 -2.88 -9.48
N GLN A 314 -14.12 -2.41 -8.93
CA GLN A 314 -15.19 -3.26 -8.45
C GLN A 314 -16.51 -2.85 -9.14
N ASP A 315 -17.11 -3.80 -9.85
CA ASP A 315 -18.46 -3.61 -10.42
C ASP A 315 -19.52 -3.45 -9.31
N THR A 316 -19.28 -4.06 -8.16
CA THR A 316 -20.10 -4.00 -6.94
C THR A 316 -19.20 -4.10 -5.72
N ASP A 317 -19.57 -3.45 -4.62
CA ASP A 317 -18.79 -3.49 -3.37
C ASP A 317 -18.57 -4.92 -2.88
N VAL A 318 -17.30 -5.27 -2.69
CA VAL A 318 -16.86 -6.49 -2.00
C VAL A 318 -17.35 -6.45 -0.56
N LYS A 319 -17.91 -7.57 -0.09
CA LYS A 319 -18.47 -7.72 1.26
C LYS A 319 -17.51 -8.48 2.17
N GLN A 320 -17.78 -8.38 3.47
CA GLN A 320 -17.01 -9.11 4.47
C GLN A 320 -17.30 -10.61 4.36
N LEU A 321 -16.25 -11.41 4.19
CA LEU A 321 -16.29 -12.87 4.30
C LEU A 321 -16.15 -13.27 5.76
N VAL A 322 -16.96 -14.23 6.21
CA VAL A 322 -16.90 -14.82 7.55
C VAL A 322 -17.00 -16.36 7.49
N VAL A 323 -16.62 -17.03 8.59
CA VAL A 323 -16.85 -18.48 8.73
C VAL A 323 -18.35 -18.77 8.62
N GLY A 324 -18.70 -19.82 7.87
CA GLY A 324 -20.08 -20.20 7.55
C GLY A 324 -20.59 -19.66 6.22
N ASP A 325 -19.91 -18.68 5.61
CA ASP A 325 -20.23 -18.24 4.25
C ASP A 325 -19.98 -19.36 3.24
N LYS A 326 -20.70 -19.33 2.12
CA LYS A 326 -20.62 -20.37 1.09
C LYS A 326 -19.99 -19.85 -0.19
N ILE A 327 -18.93 -20.52 -0.64
CA ILE A 327 -18.16 -20.14 -1.83
C ILE A 327 -18.51 -21.03 -3.01
N PHE A 328 -18.61 -20.43 -4.19
CA PHE A 328 -19.01 -21.11 -5.41
C PHE A 328 -17.90 -21.97 -6.00
N VAL A 329 -18.24 -23.22 -6.30
CA VAL A 329 -17.41 -24.19 -7.02
C VAL A 329 -17.94 -24.30 -8.45
N ALA A 330 -17.32 -23.57 -9.37
CA ALA A 330 -17.88 -23.31 -10.69
C ALA A 330 -18.02 -24.57 -11.57
N SER A 331 -17.07 -25.51 -11.48
CA SER A 331 -17.11 -26.76 -12.26
C SER A 331 -18.23 -27.71 -11.84
N GLU A 332 -18.67 -27.61 -10.59
CA GLU A 332 -19.70 -28.47 -10.00
C GLU A 332 -21.06 -27.76 -9.87
N ASN A 333 -21.09 -26.45 -10.16
CA ASN A 333 -22.25 -25.58 -9.99
C ASN A 333 -22.89 -25.72 -8.59
N LYS A 334 -22.05 -25.81 -7.55
CA LYS A 334 -22.43 -25.95 -6.14
C LYS A 334 -21.74 -24.91 -5.27
N PHE A 335 -22.17 -24.80 -4.02
CA PHE A 335 -21.51 -23.98 -3.01
C PHE A 335 -20.98 -24.86 -1.87
N ILE A 336 -19.84 -24.48 -1.31
CA ILE A 336 -19.22 -25.16 -0.16
C ILE A 336 -18.96 -24.16 0.97
N ASP A 337 -19.14 -24.59 2.21
CA ASP A 337 -19.04 -23.72 3.39
C ASP A 337 -17.57 -23.46 3.78
N VAL A 338 -17.25 -22.22 4.14
CA VAL A 338 -16.00 -21.86 4.83
C VAL A 338 -16.09 -22.38 6.25
N ILE A 339 -15.29 -23.39 6.58
CA ILE A 339 -15.32 -24.07 7.89
C ILE A 339 -14.39 -23.39 8.88
N ASP A 340 -13.25 -22.90 8.40
CA ASP A 340 -12.20 -22.35 9.25
C ASP A 340 -11.32 -21.35 8.47
N ILE A 341 -10.75 -20.40 9.21
CA ILE A 341 -9.90 -19.33 8.68
C ILE A 341 -8.69 -19.19 9.59
N GLU A 342 -7.50 -19.51 9.07
CA GLU A 342 -6.24 -19.41 9.81
C GLU A 342 -5.35 -18.31 9.23
N LYS A 343 -4.76 -17.47 10.09
CA LYS A 343 -3.71 -16.53 9.67
C LYS A 343 -2.38 -17.26 9.54
N ILE A 344 -1.65 -16.96 8.47
CA ILE A 344 -0.28 -17.45 8.26
C ILE A 344 0.66 -16.27 8.50
N ALA A 345 1.58 -16.42 9.44
CA ALA A 345 2.52 -15.37 9.84
C ALA A 345 3.72 -15.25 8.87
N ASP A 346 4.06 -16.33 8.18
CA ASP A 346 5.23 -16.38 7.31
C ASP A 346 4.96 -15.67 5.97
N GLU A 347 5.93 -14.86 5.56
CA GLU A 347 5.93 -14.22 4.25
C GLU A 347 6.18 -15.24 3.14
N GLN A 348 5.40 -15.20 2.06
CA GLN A 348 5.55 -16.10 0.91
C GLN A 348 5.49 -15.37 -0.43
N ILE A 349 6.06 -15.98 -1.47
CA ILE A 349 5.80 -15.58 -2.84
C ILE A 349 4.40 -16.06 -3.21
N THR A 350 3.67 -15.17 -3.85
CA THR A 350 2.29 -15.33 -4.26
C THR A 350 2.10 -14.84 -5.69
N PHE A 351 0.98 -15.22 -6.28
CA PHE A 351 0.69 -15.07 -7.68
C PHE A 351 -0.76 -14.67 -7.89
N THR A 352 -1.01 -13.89 -8.93
CA THR A 352 -2.35 -13.65 -9.45
C THR A 352 -2.30 -13.54 -10.97
N LEU A 353 -3.44 -13.64 -11.62
CA LEU A 353 -3.55 -13.64 -13.08
C LEU A 353 -4.25 -12.38 -13.53
N GLU A 354 -3.71 -11.67 -14.50
CA GLU A 354 -4.47 -10.72 -15.33
C GLU A 354 -4.99 -11.44 -16.57
N LEU A 355 -6.21 -11.10 -16.99
CA LEU A 355 -6.92 -11.78 -18.07
C LEU A 355 -7.22 -10.79 -19.20
N THR A 356 -7.16 -11.26 -20.45
CA THR A 356 -7.51 -10.44 -21.62
C THR A 356 -8.99 -10.06 -21.67
N THR A 357 -9.87 -10.95 -21.21
CA THR A 357 -11.30 -10.72 -21.02
C THR A 357 -11.80 -11.48 -19.79
N GLY A 358 -12.89 -10.99 -19.19
CA GLY A 358 -13.45 -11.54 -17.95
C GLY A 358 -12.83 -10.90 -16.70
N ASN A 359 -13.48 -11.12 -15.55
CA ASN A 359 -13.09 -10.56 -14.26
C ASN A 359 -12.90 -11.64 -13.17
N ASN A 360 -12.81 -12.91 -13.57
CA ASN A 360 -12.71 -14.03 -12.64
C ASN A 360 -11.97 -15.20 -13.27
N PHE A 361 -11.44 -16.09 -12.43
CA PHE A 361 -10.86 -17.36 -12.83
C PHE A 361 -11.14 -18.42 -11.75
N ILE A 362 -10.70 -19.65 -11.99
CA ILE A 362 -10.96 -20.77 -11.08
C ILE A 362 -9.67 -21.24 -10.43
N ALA A 363 -9.62 -21.16 -9.10
CA ALA A 363 -8.47 -21.52 -8.27
C ALA A 363 -8.88 -22.56 -7.22
N ASN A 364 -8.23 -23.73 -7.22
CA ASN A 364 -8.65 -24.91 -6.46
C ASN A 364 -10.17 -25.24 -6.65
N GLY A 365 -10.68 -24.99 -7.85
CA GLY A 365 -12.11 -25.17 -8.19
C GLY A 365 -13.05 -24.06 -7.72
N LEU A 366 -12.58 -23.10 -6.92
CA LEU A 366 -13.37 -21.97 -6.41
C LEU A 366 -13.37 -20.82 -7.41
N LEU A 367 -14.51 -20.14 -7.54
CA LEU A 367 -14.61 -18.93 -8.37
C LEU A 367 -14.04 -17.72 -7.62
N VAL A 368 -12.96 -17.17 -8.16
CA VAL A 368 -12.20 -16.07 -7.55
C VAL A 368 -12.06 -14.90 -8.52
N LYS A 369 -11.92 -13.69 -7.98
CA LYS A 369 -11.85 -12.48 -8.80
C LYS A 369 -10.43 -12.23 -9.31
N THR A 370 -10.27 -11.79 -10.56
CA THR A 370 -8.99 -11.25 -11.06
C THR A 370 -8.81 -9.80 -10.64
N GLU A 371 -7.57 -9.37 -10.50
CA GLU A 371 -7.25 -7.96 -10.30
C GLU A 371 -7.46 -7.19 -11.61
N LYS A 372 -8.29 -6.15 -11.54
CA LYS A 372 -8.19 -5.05 -12.50
C LYS A 372 -7.85 -3.80 -11.70
N PRO A 373 -6.57 -3.35 -11.73
CA PRO A 373 -6.16 -2.12 -11.09
C PRO A 373 -7.08 -0.96 -11.53
N LYS A 374 -7.42 -0.05 -10.60
CA LYS A 374 -8.07 1.23 -10.94
C LYS A 374 -7.12 2.12 -11.73
N TRP A 375 -6.85 1.76 -12.98
CA TRP A 375 -6.02 2.55 -13.88
C TRP A 375 -6.89 3.55 -14.62
N THR A 376 -6.79 4.80 -14.17
CA THR A 376 -7.23 5.97 -14.93
C THR A 376 -6.22 6.19 -16.04
N ASN A 377 -6.63 5.98 -17.30
CA ASN A 377 -5.87 6.40 -18.49
C ASN A 377 -5.39 7.86 -18.38
#